data_AF-A0A1A7BG62-F1
#
_entry.id   AF-A0A1A7BG62-F1
#
_cell.length_a   1.000
_cell.length_b   1.000
_cell.length_c   1.000
_cell.angle_alpha   90.00
_cell.angle_beta   90.00
_cell.angle_gamma   90.00
#
_symmetry.space_group_name_H-M   'P 1'
#
loop_
_entity.id
_entity.type
_entity.pdbx_description
1 polymer ?
#
loop_
_entity_poly.entity_id
_entity_poly.type
_entity_poly.pdbx_seq_one_letter_code
_entity_poly.pdbx_strand_id
1 'polypeptide(L)'
;MATRAFESAAAPVASAPAEPIRPLADAAALRALVARAAEADNGFTREAALAEPLVRRASGQPVESDTRAAALVAMADLAARRGAASAVLAELDRLVAESATTFAPAEDIETARGTVEALVSGQNATMARLWEELGQ
;
A
#
# COMPACT_ATOMS: atom_id res chain seq x y z
N MET A 1 -66.81 35.10 -16.96
CA MET A 1 -65.87 34.48 -15.99
C MET A 1 -65.51 33.10 -16.52
N ALA A 2 -64.25 32.86 -16.89
CA ALA A 2 -63.74 31.56 -17.31
C ALA A 2 -62.58 31.17 -16.39
N THR A 3 -62.75 30.09 -15.62
CA THR A 3 -61.78 29.59 -14.65
C THR A 3 -60.73 28.73 -15.33
N ARG A 4 -59.44 29.06 -15.14
CA ARG A 4 -58.27 28.28 -15.59
C ARG A 4 -58.24 26.90 -14.95
N ALA A 5 -58.20 25.85 -15.77
CA ALA A 5 -57.87 24.50 -15.35
C ALA A 5 -56.40 24.21 -15.66
N PHE A 6 -55.49 24.52 -14.73
CA PHE A 6 -54.09 24.09 -14.78
C PHE A 6 -53.56 24.04 -13.35
N GLU A 7 -53.76 22.92 -12.67
CA GLU A 7 -52.84 22.40 -11.66
C GLU A 7 -53.33 21.01 -11.24
N SER A 8 -52.93 20.00 -12.01
CA SER A 8 -52.86 18.64 -11.48
C SER A 8 -51.43 18.45 -11.02
N ALA A 9 -51.13 18.88 -9.79
CA ALA A 9 -49.85 18.60 -9.15
C ALA A 9 -49.68 17.08 -9.06
N ALA A 10 -48.64 16.54 -9.70
CA ALA A 10 -48.26 15.15 -9.51
C ALA A 10 -47.96 14.91 -8.03
N ALA A 11 -48.53 13.84 -7.46
CA ALA A 11 -48.26 13.45 -6.08
C ALA A 11 -46.75 13.21 -5.90
N PRO A 12 -46.16 13.61 -4.76
CA PRO A 12 -44.76 13.34 -4.49
C PRO A 12 -44.54 11.82 -4.47
N VAL A 13 -43.70 11.33 -5.38
CA VAL A 13 -43.16 9.96 -5.32
C VAL A 13 -42.42 9.83 -4.00
N ALA A 14 -42.88 8.91 -3.14
CA ALA A 14 -42.18 8.58 -1.91
C ALA A 14 -40.79 8.03 -2.26
N SER A 15 -39.74 8.73 -1.84
CA SER A 15 -38.37 8.21 -1.92
C SER A 15 -38.30 6.90 -1.15
N ALA A 16 -37.87 5.83 -1.83
CA ALA A 16 -37.53 4.59 -1.14
C ALA A 16 -36.47 4.88 -0.05
N PRO A 17 -36.51 4.19 1.11
CA PRO A 17 -35.49 4.36 2.13
C PRO A 17 -34.11 4.08 1.53
N ALA A 18 -33.16 4.99 1.77
CA ALA A 18 -31.78 4.81 1.34
C ALA A 18 -31.23 3.52 1.94
N GLU A 19 -30.64 2.65 1.11
CA GLU A 19 -29.95 1.47 1.62
C GLU A 19 -28.80 1.89 2.53
N PRO A 20 -28.55 1.17 3.64
CA PRO A 20 -27.41 1.44 4.49
C PRO A 20 -26.10 1.35 3.69
N ILE A 21 -25.28 2.40 3.76
CA ILE A 21 -23.95 2.40 3.16
C ILE A 21 -23.12 1.33 3.88
N ARG A 22 -22.60 0.35 3.12
CA ARG A 22 -21.81 -0.76 3.66
C ARG A 22 -20.31 -0.45 3.53
N PRO A 23 -19.46 -0.98 4.44
CA PRO A 23 -18.02 -0.96 4.26
C PRO A 23 -17.62 -1.66 2.95
N LEU A 24 -16.59 -1.13 2.29
CA LEU A 24 -16.10 -1.67 1.02
C LEU A 24 -15.32 -2.98 1.20
N ALA A 25 -14.63 -3.12 2.34
CA ALA A 25 -13.90 -4.33 2.72
C ALA A 25 -14.33 -4.75 4.12
N ASP A 26 -14.46 -6.05 4.36
CA ASP A 26 -14.70 -6.56 5.69
C ASP A 26 -13.39 -6.65 6.51
N ALA A 27 -13.54 -6.78 7.83
CA ALA A 27 -12.40 -6.86 8.74
C ALA A 27 -11.52 -8.10 8.52
N ALA A 28 -12.01 -9.17 7.89
CA ALA A 28 -11.20 -10.34 7.57
C ALA A 28 -10.30 -10.07 6.37
N ALA A 29 -10.82 -9.41 5.33
CA ALA A 29 -10.07 -8.99 4.16
C ALA A 29 -8.96 -7.99 4.53
N LEU A 30 -9.26 -7.00 5.36
CA LEU A 30 -8.25 -6.03 5.82
C LEU A 30 -7.14 -6.70 6.64
N ARG A 31 -7.51 -7.62 7.55
CA ARG A 31 -6.50 -8.40 8.29
C ARG A 31 -5.64 -9.27 7.38
N ALA A 32 -6.22 -9.84 6.32
CA ALA A 32 -5.46 -10.62 5.34
C ALA A 32 -4.47 -9.76 4.56
N LEU A 33 -4.85 -8.52 4.18
CA LEU A 33 -3.94 -7.56 3.54
C LEU A 33 -2.78 -7.20 4.48
N VAL A 34 -3.06 -6.85 5.73
CA VAL A 34 -2.02 -6.53 6.72
C VAL A 34 -1.10 -7.73 6.97
N ALA A 35 -1.64 -8.95 7.10
CA ALA A 35 -0.84 -10.16 7.26
C ALA A 35 0.07 -10.42 6.04
N ARG A 36 -0.45 -10.20 4.82
CA ARG A 36 0.36 -10.33 3.59
C ARG A 36 1.49 -9.30 3.54
N ALA A 37 1.25 -8.06 3.98
CA ALA A 37 2.30 -7.05 4.10
C ALA A 37 3.36 -7.43 5.13
N ALA A 38 2.94 -7.96 6.30
CA ALA A 38 3.86 -8.43 7.34
C ALA A 38 4.72 -9.63 6.87
N GLU A 39 4.14 -10.57 6.12
CA GLU A 39 4.87 -11.68 5.49
C GLU A 39 5.93 -11.16 4.50
N ALA A 40 5.56 -10.18 3.67
CA ALA A 40 6.47 -9.53 2.74
C ALA A 40 7.61 -8.80 3.47
N ASP A 41 7.30 -8.09 4.56
CA ASP A 41 8.28 -7.41 5.41
C ASP A 41 9.25 -8.40 6.07
N ASN A 42 8.75 -9.49 6.64
CA ASN A 42 9.59 -10.57 7.17
C ASN A 42 10.52 -11.15 6.09
N GLY A 43 10.04 -11.28 4.86
CA GLY A 43 10.85 -11.68 3.71
C GLY A 43 11.94 -10.67 3.39
N PHE A 44 11.61 -9.38 3.39
CA PHE A 44 12.56 -8.28 3.20
C PHE A 44 13.64 -8.27 4.31
N THR A 45 13.25 -8.37 5.59
CA THR A 45 14.20 -8.35 6.72
C THR A 45 15.22 -9.49 6.62
N ARG A 46 14.77 -10.69 6.24
CA ARG A 46 15.67 -11.83 6.03
C ARG A 46 16.66 -11.56 4.88
N GLU A 47 16.17 -11.03 3.76
CA GLU A 47 17.03 -10.68 2.63
C GLU A 47 18.02 -9.56 3.00
N ALA A 48 17.60 -8.59 3.81
CA ALA A 48 18.43 -7.47 4.23
C ALA A 48 19.62 -7.95 5.07
N ALA A 49 19.38 -8.91 5.98
CA ALA A 49 20.43 -9.53 6.77
C ALA A 49 21.46 -10.29 5.89
N LEU A 50 21.05 -10.82 4.74
CA LEU A 50 21.94 -11.48 3.77
C LEU A 50 22.71 -10.49 2.91
N ALA A 51 22.08 -9.36 2.53
CA ALA A 51 22.70 -8.31 1.72
C ALA A 51 23.74 -7.49 2.49
N GLU A 52 23.48 -7.22 3.78
CA GLU A 52 24.36 -6.45 4.67
C GLU A 52 25.86 -6.80 4.59
N PRO A 53 26.29 -8.07 4.79
CA PRO A 53 27.72 -8.41 4.69
C PRO A 53 28.29 -8.24 3.28
N LEU A 54 27.48 -8.38 2.22
CA LEU A 54 27.92 -8.17 0.84
C LEU A 54 28.17 -6.70 0.56
N VAL A 55 27.25 -5.83 0.98
CA VAL A 55 27.37 -4.37 0.90
C VAL A 55 28.62 -3.89 1.64
N ARG A 56 28.84 -4.35 2.88
CA ARG A 56 30.03 -3.99 3.66
C ARG A 56 31.34 -4.40 2.99
N ARG A 57 31.39 -5.59 2.36
CA ARG A 57 32.59 -6.06 1.63
C ARG A 57 32.81 -5.30 0.32
N ALA A 58 31.73 -4.87 -0.32
CA ALA A 58 31.78 -4.10 -1.57
C ALA A 58 32.14 -2.62 -1.37
N SER A 59 32.01 -2.10 -0.14
CA SER A 59 32.34 -0.72 0.18
C SER A 59 33.79 -0.39 -0.20
N GLY A 60 33.98 0.70 -0.95
CA GLY A 60 35.29 1.13 -1.45
C GLY A 60 35.89 0.27 -2.58
N GLN A 61 35.20 -0.79 -3.03
CA GLN A 61 35.68 -1.61 -4.16
C GLN A 61 35.41 -0.92 -5.51
N PRO A 62 36.28 -1.13 -6.52
CA PRO A 62 36.05 -0.70 -7.90
C PRO A 62 34.74 -1.23 -8.46
N VAL A 63 34.16 -0.53 -9.45
CA VAL A 63 32.87 -0.91 -10.05
C VAL A 63 32.94 -2.26 -10.78
N GLU A 64 34.12 -2.62 -11.28
CA GLU A 64 34.42 -3.87 -11.97
C GLU A 64 34.68 -5.05 -11.02
N SER A 65 34.65 -4.83 -9.70
CA SER A 65 34.87 -5.89 -8.70
C SER A 65 33.69 -6.86 -8.64
N ASP A 66 34.00 -8.16 -8.64
CA ASP A 66 33.00 -9.22 -8.40
C ASP A 66 32.24 -9.02 -7.08
N THR A 67 32.91 -8.49 -6.06
CA THR A 67 32.30 -8.17 -4.76
C THR A 67 31.24 -7.08 -4.90
N ARG A 68 31.50 -6.06 -5.73
CA ARG A 68 30.55 -4.98 -5.99
C ARG A 68 29.39 -5.45 -6.84
N ALA A 69 29.64 -6.30 -7.85
CA ALA A 69 28.58 -6.94 -8.61
C ALA A 69 27.65 -7.78 -7.70
N ALA A 70 28.21 -8.59 -6.80
CA ALA A 70 27.42 -9.39 -5.85
C ALA A 70 26.55 -8.53 -4.92
N ALA A 71 27.08 -7.41 -4.42
CA ALA A 71 26.30 -6.48 -3.60
C ALA A 71 25.15 -5.83 -4.39
N LEU A 72 25.37 -5.45 -5.65
CA LEU A 72 24.33 -4.87 -6.51
C LEU A 72 23.20 -5.88 -6.80
N VAL A 73 23.53 -7.15 -7.00
CA VAL A 73 22.52 -8.23 -7.15
C VAL A 73 21.69 -8.35 -5.87
N ALA A 74 22.33 -8.39 -4.70
CA ALA A 74 21.62 -8.46 -3.42
C ALA A 74 20.71 -7.23 -3.18
N MET A 75 21.15 -6.03 -3.60
CA MET A 75 20.32 -4.82 -3.56
C MET A 75 19.12 -4.90 -4.52
N ALA A 76 19.27 -5.53 -5.68
CA ALA A 76 18.16 -5.77 -6.61
C ALA A 76 17.14 -6.76 -6.03
N ASP A 77 17.60 -7.83 -5.38
CA ASP A 77 16.72 -8.79 -4.69
C ASP A 77 15.94 -8.12 -3.55
N LEU A 78 16.58 -7.23 -2.78
CA LEU A 78 15.91 -6.39 -1.80
C LEU A 78 14.83 -5.49 -2.40
N ALA A 79 15.13 -4.85 -3.54
CA ALA A 79 14.16 -4.01 -4.23
C ALA A 79 12.93 -4.82 -4.69
N ALA A 80 13.14 -6.06 -5.15
CA ALA A 80 12.06 -6.96 -5.51
C ALA A 80 11.19 -7.34 -4.29
N ARG A 81 11.81 -7.65 -3.14
CA ARG A 81 11.10 -7.92 -1.87
C ARG A 81 10.24 -6.73 -1.43
N ARG A 82 10.81 -5.52 -1.47
CA ARG A 82 10.11 -4.26 -1.14
C ARG A 82 8.90 -4.02 -2.06
N GLY A 83 9.02 -4.41 -3.33
CA GLY A 83 7.94 -4.36 -4.31
C GLY A 83 6.69 -5.13 -3.86
N ALA A 84 6.86 -6.26 -3.18
CA ALA A 84 5.73 -7.05 -2.68
C ALA A 84 4.93 -6.32 -1.59
N ALA A 85 5.59 -5.67 -0.63
CA ALA A 85 4.91 -4.85 0.38
C ALA A 85 4.25 -3.61 -0.25
N SER A 86 4.93 -2.97 -1.22
CA SER A 86 4.40 -1.82 -1.96
C SER A 86 3.14 -2.15 -2.77
N ALA A 87 3.04 -3.37 -3.31
CA ALA A 87 1.83 -3.82 -4.00
C ALA A 87 0.63 -3.92 -3.04
N VAL A 88 0.85 -4.31 -1.79
CA VAL A 88 -0.22 -4.32 -0.77
C VAL A 88 -0.67 -2.90 -0.43
N LEU A 89 0.29 -1.96 -0.31
CA LEU A 89 -0.03 -0.56 -0.06
C LEU A 89 -0.89 0.03 -1.19
N ALA A 90 -0.52 -0.24 -2.45
CA ALA A 90 -1.28 0.22 -3.61
C ALA A 90 -2.72 -0.36 -3.65
N GLU A 91 -2.91 -1.59 -3.17
CA GLU A 91 -4.25 -2.17 -3.04
C GLU A 91 -5.09 -1.45 -1.98
N LEU A 92 -4.49 -1.06 -0.85
CA LEU A 92 -5.15 -0.26 0.18
C LEU A 92 -5.44 1.17 -0.31
N ASP A 93 -4.53 1.79 -1.05
CA ASP A 93 -4.75 3.10 -1.69
C ASP A 93 -5.95 3.07 -2.64
N ARG A 94 -6.10 1.98 -3.41
CA ARG A 94 -7.27 1.77 -4.28
C ARG A 94 -8.56 1.70 -3.47
N LEU A 95 -8.57 0.97 -2.36
CA LEU A 95 -9.75 0.87 -1.48
C LEU A 95 -10.11 2.22 -0.86
N VAL A 96 -9.12 3.03 -0.48
CA VAL A 96 -9.35 4.40 0.02
C VAL A 96 -9.97 5.27 -1.07
N ALA A 97 -9.40 5.26 -2.27
CA ALA A 97 -9.94 6.03 -3.39
C ALA A 97 -11.38 5.62 -3.74
N GLU A 98 -11.69 4.31 -3.69
CA GLU A 98 -13.03 3.78 -3.94
C GLU A 98 -14.02 4.13 -2.81
N SER A 99 -13.56 4.17 -1.56
CA SER A 99 -14.41 4.61 -0.44
C SER A 99 -14.83 6.08 -0.59
N ALA A 100 -13.95 6.93 -1.12
CA ALA A 100 -14.23 8.34 -1.37
C ALA A 100 -15.28 8.55 -2.47
N THR A 101 -15.31 7.70 -3.50
CA THR A 101 -16.31 7.80 -4.60
C THR A 101 -17.66 7.19 -4.25
N THR A 102 -17.67 6.22 -3.34
CA THR A 102 -18.88 5.51 -2.88
C THR A 102 -19.44 6.03 -1.56
N PHE A 103 -18.76 7.00 -0.94
CA PHE A 103 -19.07 7.52 0.40
C PHE A 103 -19.11 6.43 1.48
N ALA A 104 -18.37 5.34 1.27
CA ALA A 104 -18.28 4.23 2.22
C ALA A 104 -17.39 4.61 3.42
N PRO A 105 -17.65 4.08 4.63
CA PRO A 105 -16.76 4.24 5.77
C PRO A 105 -15.36 3.71 5.46
N ALA A 106 -14.32 4.49 5.79
CA ALA A 106 -12.94 4.21 5.41
C ALA A 106 -11.96 4.03 6.59
N GLU A 107 -12.40 4.24 7.84
CA GLU A 107 -11.53 4.29 9.04
C GLU A 107 -10.67 3.02 9.21
N ASP A 108 -11.26 1.84 8.97
CA ASP A 108 -10.54 0.57 9.05
C ASP A 108 -9.53 0.41 7.90
N ILE A 109 -9.87 0.91 6.70
CA ILE A 109 -9.00 0.88 5.52
C ILE A 109 -7.80 1.81 5.74
N GLU A 110 -8.04 3.01 6.27
CA GLU A 110 -7.04 4.01 6.64
C GLU A 110 -6.08 3.46 7.71
N THR A 111 -6.60 2.76 8.72
CA THR A 111 -5.80 2.10 9.76
C THR A 111 -4.91 1.00 9.17
N ALA A 112 -5.45 0.16 8.29
CA ALA A 112 -4.68 -0.85 7.59
C ALA A 112 -3.60 -0.21 6.69
N ARG A 113 -3.94 0.86 5.96
CA ARG A 113 -3.00 1.61 5.11
C ARG A 113 -1.84 2.15 5.93
N GLY A 114 -2.10 2.85 7.03
CA GLY A 114 -1.05 3.41 7.89
C GLY A 114 -0.11 2.33 8.46
N THR A 115 -0.64 1.16 8.78
CA THR A 115 0.18 0.01 9.22
C THR A 115 1.14 -0.45 8.12
N VAL A 116 0.64 -0.63 6.89
CA VAL A 116 1.46 -1.08 5.76
C VAL A 116 2.45 -0.01 5.30
N GLU A 117 2.04 1.27 5.34
CA GLU A 117 2.91 2.41 5.04
C GLU A 117 4.12 2.47 5.98
N ALA A 118 3.93 2.23 7.27
CA ALA A 118 5.02 2.17 8.24
C ALA A 118 6.04 1.06 7.91
N LEU A 119 5.59 -0.12 7.47
CA LEU A 119 6.46 -1.21 7.02
C LEU A 119 7.28 -0.79 5.80
N VAL A 120 6.61 -0.28 4.75
CA VAL A 120 7.28 0.16 3.52
C VAL A 120 8.29 1.29 3.81
N SER A 121 7.97 2.21 4.71
CA SER A 121 8.88 3.27 5.15
C SER A 121 10.14 2.70 5.82
N GLY A 122 9.99 1.71 6.72
CA GLY A 122 11.11 1.02 7.36
C GLY A 122 12.01 0.28 6.35
N GLN A 123 11.42 -0.34 5.33
CA GLN A 123 12.15 -0.98 4.23
C GLN A 123 12.95 0.05 3.42
N ASN A 124 12.33 1.19 3.07
CA ASN A 124 13.00 2.26 2.34
C ASN A 124 14.20 2.81 3.13
N ALA A 125 14.04 3.04 4.43
CA ALA A 125 15.13 3.50 5.29
C ALA A 125 16.29 2.49 5.33
N THR A 126 15.98 1.19 5.41
CA THR A 126 16.99 0.12 5.36
C THR A 126 17.74 0.12 4.02
N MET A 127 17.02 0.20 2.91
CA MET A 127 17.64 0.26 1.58
C MET A 127 18.51 1.51 1.41
N ALA A 128 18.05 2.67 1.88
CA ALA A 128 18.82 3.91 1.83
C ALA A 128 20.16 3.77 2.58
N ARG A 129 20.13 3.25 3.82
CA ARG A 129 21.34 2.96 4.59
C ARG A 129 22.31 2.04 3.85
N LEU A 130 21.80 0.98 3.22
CA LEU A 130 22.64 0.03 2.47
C LEU A 130 23.23 0.66 1.19
N TRP A 131 22.51 1.55 0.52
CA TRP A 131 23.05 2.31 -0.62
C TRP A 131 24.17 3.25 -0.17
N GLU A 132 23.98 3.97 0.94
CA GLU A 132 25.02 4.83 1.53
C GLU A 132 26.28 4.03 1.89
N GLU A 133 26.13 2.85 2.50
CA GLU A 133 27.25 1.96 2.83
C GLU A 133 28.00 1.44 1.59
N LEU A 134 27.29 1.22 0.48
CA LEU A 134 27.88 0.83 -0.81
C LEU A 134 28.62 1.99 -1.49
N GLY A 135 28.39 3.23 -1.04
CA GLY A 135 28.98 4.44 -1.59
C GLY A 135 28.23 4.97 -2.81
N GLN A 136 26.90 4.95 -2.77
CA GLN A 136 25.99 5.60 -3.73
C GLN A 136 25.17 6.66 -3.00
#